data_AF-A0A8B8FDB5-F1
#
_entry.id   AF-A0A8B8FDB5-F1
#
_cell.length_a   1.000
_cell.length_b   1.000
_cell.length_c   1.000
_cell.angle_alpha   90.00
_cell.angle_beta   90.00
_cell.angle_gamma   90.00
#
_symmetry.space_group_name_H-M   'P 1'
#
loop_
_entity.id
_entity.type
_entity.pdbx_description
1 polymer ?
#
loop_
_entity_poly.entity_id
_entity_poly.type
_entity_poly.pdbx_seq_one_letter_code
_entity_poly.pdbx_strand_id
1 'polypeptide(L)'
;MHSYKITLNLKVLKKSKAGSKSQKNFCFTYEINIGEFSKVVCREGFASFHGIDMKRVRHLGLLNTEAKSPFDNRGKHLNRANAKSNEVIQNIDDHINILPFKISRYGRKGERMRYLPAYLNIVKMCISFLEKYYPADFSLIYKERSLQI
;
A
#
# COMPACT_ATOMS: atom_id res chain seq x y z
N MET A 1 13.01 41.27 -15.06
CA MET A 1 12.20 40.03 -15.13
C MET A 1 11.14 40.10 -14.05
N HIS A 2 9.88 40.29 -14.40
CA HIS A 2 8.79 40.35 -13.41
C HIS A 2 8.54 38.94 -12.87
N SER A 3 9.02 38.67 -11.66
CA SER A 3 8.79 37.39 -10.96
C SER A 3 7.35 37.32 -10.50
N TYR A 4 6.45 36.77 -11.32
CA TYR A 4 5.07 36.50 -10.92
C TYR A 4 5.06 35.37 -9.87
N LYS A 5 4.76 35.73 -8.62
CA LYS A 5 4.57 34.78 -7.53
C LYS A 5 3.17 34.21 -7.61
N ILE A 6 3.01 33.06 -8.24
CA ILE A 6 1.72 32.39 -8.33
C ILE A 6 1.44 31.66 -7.01
N THR A 7 0.41 32.10 -6.28
CA THR A 7 0.01 31.50 -5.00
C THR A 7 -1.27 30.68 -5.17
N LEU A 8 -1.29 29.50 -4.55
CA LEU A 8 -2.36 28.50 -4.65
C LEU A 8 -3.45 28.79 -3.62
N ASN A 9 -4.69 29.01 -4.06
CA ASN A 9 -5.85 29.08 -3.18
C ASN A 9 -6.86 27.99 -3.55
N LEU A 10 -7.00 27.01 -2.64
CA LEU A 10 -7.98 25.94 -2.77
C LEU A 10 -8.98 26.04 -1.62
N LYS A 11 -10.26 26.23 -1.94
CA LYS A 11 -11.33 26.37 -0.94
C LYS A 11 -12.31 25.21 -1.07
N VAL A 12 -12.63 24.57 0.06
CA VAL A 12 -13.63 23.50 0.15
C VAL A 12 -15.01 24.13 0.31
N LEU A 13 -15.94 23.81 -0.59
CA LEU A 13 -17.34 24.18 -0.47
C LEU A 13 -18.05 23.19 0.47
N LYS A 14 -18.63 23.67 1.57
CA LYS A 14 -19.55 22.89 2.41
C LYS A 14 -20.94 22.83 1.76
N LYS A 15 -21.61 21.68 1.82
CA LYS A 15 -22.92 21.44 1.14
C LYS A 15 -24.10 22.20 1.76
N SER A 16 -25.08 22.53 0.92
CA SER A 16 -26.47 22.86 1.28
C SER A 16 -27.33 21.60 1.53
N LYS A 17 -28.47 21.78 2.22
CA LYS A 17 -29.31 20.72 2.84
C LYS A 17 -29.91 19.68 1.85
N ALA A 18 -30.27 18.55 2.45
CA ALA A 18 -30.69 17.27 1.87
C ALA A 18 -31.78 17.34 0.77
N GLY A 19 -31.59 16.57 -0.32
CA GLY A 19 -32.67 16.30 -1.28
C GLY A 19 -32.30 15.79 -2.68
N SER A 20 -31.03 15.70 -3.10
CA SER A 20 -30.70 15.29 -4.49
C SER A 20 -29.58 14.25 -4.63
N LYS A 21 -29.71 13.41 -5.67
CA LYS A 21 -28.95 12.20 -5.98
C LYS A 21 -27.42 12.37 -5.89
N SER A 22 -26.76 11.38 -5.27
CA SER A 22 -25.31 11.17 -5.10
C SER A 22 -24.40 12.30 -5.63
N GLN A 23 -24.36 13.40 -4.88
CA GLN A 23 -23.46 14.51 -5.18
C GLN A 23 -22.11 14.26 -4.53
N LYS A 24 -21.03 14.49 -5.28
CA LYS A 24 -19.62 14.44 -4.82
C LYS A 24 -19.48 15.02 -3.41
N ASN A 25 -18.78 14.30 -2.52
CA ASN A 25 -18.68 14.67 -1.10
C ASN A 25 -17.99 16.03 -0.85
N PHE A 26 -17.19 16.51 -1.81
CA PHE A 26 -16.50 17.79 -1.73
C PHE A 26 -16.50 18.47 -3.10
N CYS A 27 -16.75 19.78 -3.12
CA CYS A 27 -16.54 20.63 -4.29
C CYS A 27 -15.40 21.62 -3.98
N PHE A 28 -14.51 21.84 -4.93
CA PHE A 28 -13.32 22.68 -4.77
C PHE A 28 -13.38 23.86 -5.73
N THR A 29 -13.10 25.05 -5.22
CA THR A 29 -12.85 26.24 -6.04
C THR A 29 -11.34 26.44 -6.18
N TYR A 30 -10.87 26.59 -7.41
CA TYR A 30 -9.46 26.81 -7.75
C TYR A 30 -9.25 28.28 -8.09
N GLU A 31 -8.37 28.95 -7.36
CA GLU A 31 -8.07 30.36 -7.51
C GLU A 31 -6.56 30.55 -7.70
N ILE A 32 -6.21 31.36 -8.70
CA ILE A 32 -4.83 31.72 -9.03
C ILE A 32 -4.65 33.20 -8.75
N ASN A 33 -3.57 33.55 -8.08
CA ASN A 33 -3.16 34.93 -7.89
C ASN A 33 -2.06 35.30 -8.90
N ILE A 34 -2.27 36.39 -9.63
CA ILE A 34 -1.33 36.99 -10.58
C ILE A 34 -1.04 38.41 -10.11
N GLY A 35 0.06 38.58 -9.37
CA GLY A 35 0.35 39.85 -8.71
C GLY A 35 -0.69 40.17 -7.64
N GLU A 36 -1.42 41.27 -7.81
CA GLU A 36 -2.50 41.70 -6.90
C GLU A 36 -3.89 41.16 -7.29
N PHE A 37 -4.03 40.57 -8.48
CA PHE A 37 -5.31 40.06 -8.96
C PHE A 37 -5.50 38.59 -8.62
N SER A 38 -6.71 38.22 -8.20
CA SER A 38 -7.11 36.83 -8.07
C SER A 38 -8.16 36.45 -9.13
N LYS A 39 -8.01 35.26 -9.71
CA LYS A 39 -8.94 34.74 -10.72
C LYS A 39 -9.32 33.30 -10.42
N VAL A 40 -10.62 33.03 -10.42
CA VAL A 40 -11.16 31.68 -10.35
C VAL A 40 -10.98 30.99 -11.71
N VAL A 41 -10.47 29.77 -11.68
CA VAL A 41 -10.19 28.96 -12.87
C VAL A 41 -10.77 27.56 -12.74
N CYS A 42 -10.84 26.85 -13.87
CA CYS A 42 -11.09 25.41 -13.84
C CYS A 42 -9.86 24.65 -13.33
N ARG A 43 -10.06 23.39 -12.97
CA ARG A 43 -8.99 22.53 -12.45
C ARG A 43 -7.83 22.32 -13.44
N GLU A 44 -8.14 22.25 -14.73
CA GLU A 44 -7.14 22.08 -15.81
C GLU A 44 -6.33 23.34 -16.03
N GLY A 45 -6.98 24.51 -15.97
CA GLY A 45 -6.30 25.81 -15.98
C GLY A 45 -5.34 25.89 -14.79
N PHE A 46 -5.81 25.55 -13.59
CA PHE A 46 -4.97 25.51 -12.39
C PHE A 46 -3.74 24.60 -12.53
N ALA A 47 -3.90 23.41 -13.10
CA ALA A 47 -2.78 22.51 -13.39
C ALA A 47 -1.77 23.17 -14.36
N SER A 48 -2.27 23.76 -15.44
CA SER A 48 -1.46 24.34 -16.51
C SER A 48 -0.68 25.58 -16.06
N PHE A 49 -1.34 26.52 -15.38
CA PHE A 49 -0.69 27.74 -14.88
C PHE A 49 0.41 27.47 -13.86
N HIS A 50 0.26 26.41 -13.06
CA HIS A 50 1.27 26.01 -12.07
C HIS A 50 2.27 24.97 -12.58
N GLY A 51 2.12 24.48 -13.81
CA GLY A 51 2.98 23.43 -14.37
C GLY A 51 2.93 22.11 -13.58
N ILE A 52 1.78 21.75 -13.02
CA ILE A 52 1.60 20.56 -12.18
C ILE A 52 0.64 19.55 -12.80
N ASP A 53 0.89 18.27 -12.56
CA ASP A 53 0.00 17.21 -13.01
C ASP A 53 -1.39 17.26 -12.36
N MET A 54 -2.38 16.78 -13.10
CA MET A 54 -3.75 16.63 -12.61
C MET A 54 -3.85 15.74 -11.36
N LYS A 55 -2.93 14.78 -11.19
CA LYS A 55 -2.81 13.96 -9.97
C LYS A 55 -2.40 14.82 -8.78
N ARG A 56 -1.44 15.72 -8.96
CA ARG A 56 -0.98 16.65 -7.92
C ARG A 56 -2.09 17.57 -7.46
N VAL A 57 -2.91 18.08 -8.39
CA VAL A 57 -4.09 18.91 -8.05
C VAL A 57 -5.11 18.13 -7.19
N ARG A 58 -5.34 16.84 -7.45
CA ARG A 58 -6.19 16.00 -6.59
C ARG A 58 -5.60 15.83 -5.19
N HIS A 59 -4.30 15.61 -5.11
CA HIS A 59 -3.61 15.45 -3.83
C HIS A 59 -3.67 16.73 -3.00
N LEU A 60 -3.53 17.91 -3.62
CA LEU A 60 -3.73 19.19 -2.93
C LEU A 60 -5.15 19.32 -2.39
N GLY A 61 -6.15 18.84 -3.14
CA GLY A 61 -7.53 18.73 -2.68
C GLY A 61 -7.68 17.91 -1.39
N LEU A 62 -7.16 16.69 -1.41
CA LEU A 62 -7.21 15.77 -0.27
C LEU A 62 -6.43 16.29 0.94
N LEU A 63 -5.24 16.86 0.71
CA LEU A 63 -4.44 17.49 1.76
C LEU A 63 -5.19 18.63 2.44
N ASN A 64 -5.91 19.45 1.67
CA ASN A 64 -6.66 20.58 2.21
C ASN A 64 -7.92 20.14 2.99
N THR A 65 -8.51 18.99 2.66
CA THR A 65 -9.68 18.45 3.37
C THR A 65 -9.31 17.62 4.59
N GLU A 66 -8.27 16.80 4.49
CA GLU A 66 -7.96 15.77 5.50
C GLU A 66 -6.73 16.11 6.35
N ALA A 67 -5.96 17.13 5.98
CA ALA A 67 -4.67 17.50 6.59
C ALA A 67 -3.68 16.32 6.70
N LYS A 68 -3.87 15.29 5.87
CA LYS A 68 -3.12 14.03 5.90
C LYS A 68 -2.46 13.80 4.56
N SER A 69 -1.19 13.40 4.60
CA SER A 69 -0.53 12.85 3.42
C SER A 69 -1.25 11.58 2.99
N PRO A 70 -1.52 11.37 1.69
CA PRO A 70 -2.16 10.14 1.22
C PRO A 70 -1.33 8.93 1.62
N PHE A 71 -2.00 7.88 2.11
CA PHE A 71 -1.37 6.62 2.48
C PHE A 71 -0.81 5.93 1.23
N ASP A 72 0.39 5.35 1.34
CA ASP A 72 0.97 4.58 0.24
C ASP A 72 0.18 3.28 0.03
N ASN A 73 -0.57 3.22 -1.08
CA ASN A 73 -1.38 2.06 -1.46
C ASN A 73 -0.69 1.19 -2.51
N ARG A 74 0.60 1.39 -2.77
CA ARG A 74 1.38 0.48 -3.61
C ARG A 74 1.26 -0.95 -3.09
N GLY A 75 1.09 -1.91 -4.00
CA GLY A 75 1.01 -3.32 -3.65
C GLY A 75 -0.28 -3.76 -2.92
N LYS A 76 -1.31 -2.92 -2.86
CA LYS A 76 -2.63 -3.31 -2.32
C LYS A 76 -3.66 -3.65 -3.41
N HIS A 77 -3.20 -3.87 -4.64
CA HIS A 77 -4.07 -4.22 -5.76
C HIS A 77 -4.58 -5.65 -5.60
N LEU A 78 -5.90 -5.83 -5.69
CA LEU A 78 -6.54 -7.16 -5.66
C LEU A 78 -6.29 -7.94 -6.96
N ASN A 79 -6.04 -7.24 -8.07
CA ASN A 79 -5.77 -7.85 -9.37
C ASN A 79 -4.31 -8.32 -9.49
N ARG A 80 -3.95 -9.34 -8.71
CA ARG A 80 -2.64 -9.99 -8.77
C ARG A 80 -2.82 -11.38 -9.34
N ALA A 81 -2.55 -11.55 -10.63
CA ALA A 81 -2.66 -12.85 -11.30
C ALA A 81 -1.81 -13.94 -10.63
N ASN A 82 -0.68 -13.55 -10.03
CA ASN A 82 0.22 -14.46 -9.30
C ASN A 82 -0.02 -14.49 -7.79
N ALA A 83 -1.12 -13.91 -7.29
CA ALA A 83 -1.47 -14.04 -5.88
C ALA A 83 -1.80 -15.51 -5.56
N LYS A 84 -1.26 -15.99 -4.44
CA LYS A 84 -1.62 -17.31 -3.91
C LYS A 84 -3.04 -17.26 -3.33
N SER A 85 -3.72 -18.40 -3.34
CA SER A 85 -5.03 -18.52 -2.69
C SER A 85 -4.91 -18.23 -1.19
N ASN A 86 -5.99 -17.74 -0.58
CA ASN A 86 -6.02 -17.49 0.86
C ASN A 86 -5.72 -18.76 1.68
N GLU A 87 -6.13 -19.93 1.16
CA GLU A 87 -5.82 -21.22 1.76
C GLU A 87 -4.32 -21.50 1.81
N VAL A 88 -3.59 -21.26 0.71
CA VAL A 88 -2.13 -21.42 0.67
C VAL A 88 -1.46 -20.47 1.65
N ILE A 89 -1.93 -19.22 1.74
CA ILE A 89 -1.41 -18.22 2.69
C ILE A 89 -1.64 -18.70 4.13
N GLN A 90 -2.84 -19.18 4.45
CA GLN A 90 -3.15 -19.70 5.77
C GLN A 90 -2.29 -20.91 6.14
N ASN A 91 -2.09 -21.85 5.19
CA ASN A 91 -1.21 -23.00 5.39
C ASN A 91 0.23 -22.57 5.70
N ILE A 92 0.73 -21.52 5.03
CA ILE A 92 2.06 -20.95 5.29
C ILE A 92 2.13 -20.37 6.71
N ASP A 93 1.15 -19.56 7.11
CA ASP A 93 1.11 -18.94 8.43
C ASP A 93 1.04 -19.99 9.54
N ASP A 94 0.16 -20.98 9.39
CA ASP A 94 0.00 -22.10 10.32
C ASP A 94 1.30 -22.91 10.44
N HIS A 95 1.99 -23.15 9.33
CA HIS A 95 3.26 -23.87 9.33
C HIS A 95 4.34 -23.07 10.07
N ILE A 96 4.49 -21.79 9.77
CA ILE A 96 5.47 -20.90 10.42
C ILE A 96 5.25 -20.87 11.94
N ASN A 97 3.99 -20.83 12.38
CA ASN A 97 3.65 -20.78 13.80
C ASN A 97 3.99 -22.05 14.58
N ILE A 98 4.08 -23.20 13.90
CA ILE A 98 4.46 -24.49 14.52
C ILE A 98 5.99 -24.65 14.58
N LEU A 99 6.74 -23.88 13.80
CA LEU A 99 8.20 -24.00 13.78
C LEU A 99 8.81 -23.67 15.14
N PRO A 100 9.83 -24.43 15.58
CA PRO A 100 10.55 -24.14 16.80
C PRO A 100 11.24 -22.78 16.68
N PHE A 101 11.28 -22.01 17.76
CA PHE A 101 11.97 -20.73 17.81
C PHE A 101 12.77 -20.58 19.11
N LYS A 102 13.81 -19.75 19.06
CA LYS A 102 14.60 -19.32 20.21
C LYS A 102 14.30 -17.87 20.51
N ILE A 103 14.13 -17.52 21.78
CA ILE A 103 13.97 -16.14 22.22
C ILE A 103 15.36 -15.55 22.46
N SER A 104 15.65 -14.38 21.87
CA SER A 104 16.91 -13.70 22.15
C SER A 104 16.94 -13.17 23.57
N ARG A 105 18.05 -13.46 24.27
CA ARG A 105 18.36 -12.89 25.59
C ARG A 105 18.79 -11.42 25.49
N TYR A 106 19.24 -10.99 24.31
CA TYR A 106 19.76 -9.64 24.07
C TYR A 106 18.71 -8.68 23.47
N GLY A 107 17.43 -9.08 23.44
CA GLY A 107 16.34 -8.18 23.03
C GLY A 107 16.22 -6.98 23.97
N ARG A 108 15.78 -5.84 23.45
CA ARG A 108 15.45 -4.66 24.29
C ARG A 108 14.36 -5.04 25.29
N LYS A 109 14.39 -4.45 26.49
CA LYS A 109 13.42 -4.72 27.55
C LYS A 109 11.99 -4.47 27.04
N GLY A 110 11.19 -5.54 26.93
CA GLY A 110 9.83 -5.52 26.38
C GLY A 110 9.68 -6.17 24.99
N GLU A 111 10.76 -6.40 24.26
CA GLU A 111 10.75 -7.03 22.93
C GLU A 111 11.30 -8.46 23.00
N ARG A 112 10.42 -9.46 22.85
CA ARG A 112 10.82 -10.87 22.73
C ARG A 112 11.04 -11.22 21.26
N MET A 113 12.21 -10.89 20.72
CA MET A 113 12.59 -11.29 19.37
C MET A 113 12.70 -12.81 19.28
N ARG A 114 11.97 -13.40 18.32
CA ARG A 114 11.99 -14.84 18.00
C ARG A 114 12.95 -15.08 16.85
N TYR A 115 13.86 -16.03 17.03
CA TYR A 115 14.85 -16.44 16.04
C TYR A 115 14.66 -17.90 15.67
N LEU A 116 14.96 -18.22 14.42
CA LEU A 116 14.97 -19.59 13.96
C LEU A 116 16.15 -20.37 14.58
N PRO A 117 15.99 -21.64 14.97
CA PRO A 117 17.09 -22.47 15.42
C PRO A 117 18.12 -22.69 14.31
N ALA A 118 19.41 -22.73 14.67
CA ALA A 118 20.51 -22.88 13.72
C ALA A 118 20.45 -24.14 12.85
N TYR A 119 19.78 -25.20 13.30
CA TYR A 119 19.63 -26.44 12.54
C TYR A 119 18.54 -26.37 11.47
N LEU A 120 17.67 -25.36 11.52
CA LEU A 120 16.54 -25.19 10.63
C LEU A 120 16.94 -24.21 9.53
N ASN A 121 17.06 -24.72 8.30
CA ASN A 121 17.35 -23.93 7.12
C ASN A 121 16.12 -23.88 6.21
N ILE A 122 16.15 -23.02 5.20
CA ILE A 122 15.02 -22.82 4.29
C ILE A 122 14.60 -24.12 3.60
N VAL A 123 15.55 -24.97 3.23
CA VAL A 123 15.28 -26.25 2.57
C VAL A 123 14.48 -27.18 3.49
N LYS A 124 14.89 -27.33 4.75
CA LYS A 124 14.19 -28.15 5.75
C LYS A 124 12.79 -27.62 6.04
N MET A 125 12.63 -26.29 6.14
CA MET A 125 11.31 -25.70 6.35
C MET A 125 10.38 -25.97 5.16
N CYS A 126 10.88 -25.82 3.93
CA CYS A 126 10.13 -26.11 2.71
C CYS A 126 9.76 -27.59 2.58
N ILE A 127 10.70 -28.49 2.84
CA ILE A 127 10.46 -29.95 2.85
C ILE A 127 9.35 -30.29 3.85
N SER A 128 9.48 -29.81 5.10
CA SER A 128 8.48 -30.05 6.14
C SER A 128 7.11 -29.45 5.80
N PHE A 129 7.07 -28.32 5.10
CA PHE A 129 5.83 -27.71 4.62
C PHE A 129 5.16 -28.57 3.54
N LEU A 130 5.92 -29.00 2.53
CA LEU A 130 5.41 -29.83 1.44
C LEU A 130 4.95 -31.18 1.96
N GLU A 131 5.70 -31.81 2.86
CA GLU A 131 5.31 -33.08 3.48
C GLU A 131 3.96 -32.99 4.19
N LYS A 132 3.68 -31.86 4.87
CA LYS A 132 2.45 -31.66 5.64
C LYS A 132 1.25 -31.25 4.79
N TYR A 133 1.43 -30.31 3.85
CA TYR A 133 0.31 -29.69 3.12
C TYR A 133 0.18 -30.17 1.67
N TYR A 134 1.23 -30.78 1.10
CA TYR A 134 1.31 -31.24 -0.29
C TYR A 134 2.00 -32.62 -0.41
N PRO A 135 1.52 -33.67 0.31
CA PRO A 135 2.22 -34.95 0.40
C PRO A 135 2.37 -35.67 -0.95
N ALA A 136 1.41 -35.48 -1.87
CA ALA A 136 1.48 -36.03 -3.22
C ALA A 136 2.66 -35.44 -4.01
N ASP A 137 2.77 -34.11 -4.03
CA ASP A 137 3.86 -33.39 -4.70
C ASP A 137 5.21 -33.70 -4.07
N PHE A 138 5.24 -33.79 -2.73
CA PHE A 138 6.44 -34.19 -1.99
C PHE A 138 6.96 -35.57 -2.42
N SER A 139 6.06 -36.54 -2.56
CA SER A 139 6.41 -37.91 -2.98
C SER A 139 6.99 -37.98 -4.39
N LEU A 140 6.51 -37.11 -5.30
CA LEU A 140 7.00 -37.02 -6.67
C LEU A 140 8.44 -36.46 -6.70
N ILE A 141 8.67 -35.34 -5.99
CA ILE A 141 9.99 -34.71 -5.88
C ILE A 141 11.02 -35.67 -5.27
N TYR A 142 10.62 -36.45 -4.26
CA TYR A 142 11.52 -37.42 -3.63
C TYR A 142 11.81 -38.62 -4.55
N LYS A 143 10.81 -39.16 -5.25
CA LYS A 143 11.01 -40.25 -6.22
C LYS A 143 11.96 -39.87 -7.34
N GLU A 144 11.87 -38.65 -7.86
CA GLU A 144 12.75 -38.15 -8.92
C GLU A 144 14.21 -38.01 -8.47
N ARG A 145 14.45 -37.67 -7.19
CA ARG A 145 15.79 -37.56 -6.62
C ARG A 145 16.43 -38.92 -6.30
N SER A 146 15.62 -39.92 -5.98
CA SER A 146 16.10 -41.29 -5.68
C SER A 146 16.51 -42.09 -6.93
N LEU A 147 16.11 -41.65 -8.13
CA LEU A 147 16.38 -42.32 -9.40
C LEU A 147 17.61 -41.77 -10.14
N GLN A 148 18.38 -40.88 -9.50
CA GLN A 148 19.61 -40.29 -10.05
C GLN A 148 20.89 -40.85 -9.41
N ILE A 149 20.82 -42.03 -8.78
CA ILE A 149 21.97 -42.79 -8.24
C ILE A 149 22.12 -44.09 -9.02
#